data_AF-A0A090WH08-F1
#
_entry.id   AF-A0A090WH08-F1
#
_cell.length_a   1.000
_cell.length_b   1.000
_cell.length_c   1.000
_cell.angle_alpha   90.00
_cell.angle_beta   90.00
_cell.angle_gamma   90.00
#
_symmetry.space_group_name_H-M   'P 1'
#
loop_
_entity.id
_entity.type
_entity.pdbx_description
1 polymer ?
#
loop_
_entity_poly.entity_id
_entity_poly.type
_entity_poly.pdbx_seq_one_letter_code
_entity_poly.pdbx_strand_id
1 'polypeptide(L)'
;MKKRIYLSPPIYGDQTVLSIPSSINVYDDIYKDIDGFEKIVKDYLNTDKQVVALNSGTSAIHMALILAGVEEDDIVLCQSMTFVACANPILYQKAKPVFVGSEESTWNMCPEALELAYLECVKKGKTP
;
A
#
# COMPACT_ATOMS: atom_id res chain seq x y z
N MET A 1 16.18 -23.10 -29.07
CA MET A 1 16.24 -21.93 -28.16
C MET A 1 16.30 -22.43 -26.72
N LYS A 2 17.11 -21.82 -25.85
CA LYS A 2 17.09 -22.17 -24.42
C LYS A 2 15.75 -21.74 -23.80
N LYS A 3 15.14 -22.59 -22.98
CA LYS A 3 13.86 -22.31 -22.30
C LYS A 3 14.04 -21.12 -21.35
N ARG A 4 13.20 -20.09 -21.45
CA ARG A 4 13.21 -18.93 -20.54
C ARG A 4 12.75 -19.37 -19.15
N ILE A 5 13.50 -18.98 -18.12
CA ILE A 5 13.14 -19.18 -16.71
C ILE A 5 12.68 -17.83 -16.17
N TYR A 6 11.42 -17.75 -15.72
CA TYR A 6 10.86 -16.55 -15.10
C TYR A 6 11.14 -16.57 -13.60
N LEU A 7 11.48 -15.42 -13.01
CA LEU A 7 11.81 -15.31 -11.59
C LEU A 7 10.57 -15.43 -10.69
N SER A 8 9.42 -14.88 -11.12
CA SER A 8 8.16 -14.91 -10.38
C SER A 8 6.97 -14.91 -11.36
N PRO A 9 6.65 -16.04 -12.01
CA PRO A 9 5.43 -16.16 -12.80
C PRO A 9 4.21 -16.28 -11.86
N PRO A 10 3.05 -15.71 -12.22
CA PRO A 10 1.82 -15.92 -11.46
C PRO A 10 1.41 -17.40 -11.48
N ILE A 11 0.91 -17.89 -10.35
CA ILE A 11 0.35 -19.23 -10.22
C ILE A 11 -1.17 -19.10 -10.29
N TYR A 12 -1.76 -19.61 -11.38
CA TYR A 12 -3.21 -19.70 -11.54
C TYR A 12 -3.68 -21.07 -11.04
N GLY A 13 -4.63 -21.08 -10.11
CA GLY A 13 -5.36 -22.28 -9.69
C GLY A 13 -6.78 -22.29 -10.24
N ASP A 14 -7.54 -23.33 -9.94
CA ASP A 14 -8.90 -23.54 -10.47
C ASP A 14 -9.90 -22.43 -10.04
N GLN A 15 -9.57 -21.68 -8.98
CA GLN A 15 -10.39 -20.59 -8.43
C GLN A 15 -9.90 -19.18 -8.83
N THR A 16 -8.92 -19.06 -9.74
CA THR A 16 -8.32 -17.76 -10.09
C THR A 16 -9.06 -17.03 -11.21
N VAL A 17 -10.11 -17.63 -11.76
CA VAL A 17 -10.91 -17.02 -12.84
C VAL A 17 -12.17 -16.42 -12.24
N LEU A 18 -12.31 -15.10 -12.31
CA LEU A 18 -13.57 -14.43 -12.00
C LEU A 18 -14.67 -14.98 -12.89
N SER A 19 -15.86 -15.17 -12.32
CA SER A 19 -17.00 -15.66 -13.09
C SER A 19 -17.27 -14.68 -14.24
N ILE A 20 -17.54 -15.21 -15.44
CA ILE A 20 -17.96 -14.37 -16.56
C ILE A 20 -19.27 -13.68 -16.12
N PRO A 21 -19.36 -12.34 -16.15
CA PRO A 21 -20.58 -11.63 -15.78
C PRO A 21 -21.77 -12.20 -16.54
N SER A 22 -22.81 -12.57 -15.82
CA SER A 22 -23.99 -13.25 -16.36
C SER A 22 -25.26 -12.41 -16.21
N SER A 23 -25.18 -11.35 -15.40
CA SER A 23 -26.22 -10.35 -15.22
C SER A 23 -26.35 -9.43 -16.43
N ILE A 24 -27.57 -8.91 -16.64
CA ILE A 24 -27.86 -7.88 -17.64
C ILE A 24 -27.05 -6.61 -17.34
N ASN A 25 -26.80 -6.34 -16.05
CA ASN A 25 -25.97 -5.24 -15.59
C ASN A 25 -24.63 -5.76 -15.04
N VAL A 26 -23.60 -5.76 -15.88
CA VAL A 26 -22.24 -6.22 -15.55
C VAL A 26 -21.68 -5.64 -14.24
N TYR A 27 -22.09 -4.42 -13.86
CA TYR A 27 -21.67 -3.81 -12.60
C TYR A 27 -22.13 -4.58 -11.36
N ASP A 28 -23.32 -5.20 -11.40
CA ASP A 28 -23.86 -5.95 -10.24
C ASP A 28 -23.00 -7.18 -9.91
N ASP A 29 -22.45 -7.85 -10.92
CA ASP A 29 -21.56 -8.99 -10.72
C ASP A 29 -20.17 -8.51 -10.24
N ILE A 30 -19.66 -7.41 -10.79
CA ILE A 30 -18.40 -6.79 -10.33
C ILE A 30 -18.49 -6.39 -8.86
N TYR A 31 -19.59 -5.76 -8.43
CA TYR A 31 -19.75 -5.36 -7.03
C TYR A 31 -19.80 -6.56 -6.09
N LYS A 32 -20.47 -7.65 -6.47
CA LYS A 32 -20.48 -8.89 -5.67
C LYS A 32 -19.08 -9.49 -5.51
N ASP A 33 -18.28 -9.49 -6.56
CA ASP A 33 -16.91 -10.00 -6.51
C ASP A 33 -16.03 -9.13 -5.61
N ILE A 34 -16.19 -7.80 -5.66
CA ILE A 34 -15.51 -6.85 -4.78
C ILE A 34 -15.93 -7.08 -3.31
N ASP A 35 -17.22 -7.10 -3.01
CA ASP A 35 -17.75 -7.33 -1.66
C ASP A 35 -17.28 -8.68 -1.10
N GLY A 36 -17.28 -9.72 -1.95
CA GLY A 36 -16.78 -11.05 -1.62
C GLY A 36 -15.30 -11.04 -1.27
N PHE A 37 -14.47 -10.36 -2.07
CA PHE A 37 -13.04 -10.20 -1.81
C PHE A 37 -12.77 -9.43 -0.52
N GLU A 38 -13.43 -8.29 -0.31
CA GLU A 38 -13.29 -7.50 0.91
C GLU A 38 -13.66 -8.29 2.16
N LYS A 39 -14.72 -9.10 2.09
CA LYS A 39 -15.12 -9.99 3.19
C LYS A 39 -14.06 -11.06 3.47
N ILE A 40 -13.56 -11.75 2.44
CA ILE A 40 -12.50 -12.77 2.60
C ILE A 40 -11.25 -12.16 3.24
N VAL A 41 -10.85 -10.97 2.81
CA VAL A 41 -9.69 -10.27 3.39
C VAL A 41 -9.97 -9.86 4.84
N LYS A 42 -11.17 -9.36 5.14
CA LYS A 42 -11.58 -9.00 6.51
C LYS A 42 -11.52 -10.20 7.46
N ASP A 43 -12.06 -11.34 7.01
CA ASP A 43 -12.04 -12.61 7.74
C ASP A 43 -10.61 -13.11 7.93
N TYR A 44 -9.77 -13.06 6.89
CA TYR A 44 -8.36 -13.46 6.94
C TYR A 44 -7.54 -12.61 7.93
N LEU A 45 -7.77 -11.30 7.95
CA LEU A 45 -7.10 -10.36 8.86
C LEU A 45 -7.67 -10.39 10.28
N ASN A 46 -8.82 -11.07 10.50
CA ASN A 46 -9.55 -11.10 11.76
C ASN A 46 -9.74 -9.69 12.36
N THR A 47 -10.23 -8.75 11.55
CA THR A 47 -10.38 -7.35 11.94
C THR A 47 -11.84 -6.91 11.92
N ASP A 48 -12.21 -6.04 12.84
CA ASP A 48 -13.49 -5.33 12.86
C ASP A 48 -13.52 -4.12 11.92
N LYS A 49 -12.34 -3.63 11.50
CA LYS A 49 -12.16 -2.49 10.59
C LYS A 49 -12.80 -2.74 9.22
N GLN A 50 -13.12 -1.65 8.53
CA GLN A 50 -13.53 -1.72 7.13
C GLN A 50 -12.34 -2.12 6.27
N VAL A 51 -12.57 -3.04 5.34
CA VAL A 51 -11.64 -3.37 4.25
C VAL A 51 -12.20 -2.74 2.98
N VAL A 52 -11.33 -2.14 2.17
CA VAL A 52 -11.71 -1.51 0.91
C VAL A 52 -10.75 -1.99 -0.17
N ALA A 53 -11.28 -2.63 -1.22
CA ALA A 53 -10.52 -3.06 -2.37
C ALA A 53 -10.24 -1.87 -3.29
N LEU A 54 -8.99 -1.77 -3.76
CA LEU A 54 -8.55 -0.70 -4.65
C LEU A 54 -7.79 -1.29 -5.84
N ASN A 55 -7.67 -0.50 -6.90
CA ASN A 55 -7.06 -0.96 -8.15
C ASN A 55 -5.54 -1.22 -8.04
N SER A 56 -4.86 -0.73 -6.99
CA SER A 56 -3.43 -0.99 -6.75
C SER A 56 -3.03 -0.69 -5.31
N GLY A 57 -1.87 -1.21 -4.88
CA GLY A 57 -1.25 -0.85 -3.59
C GLY A 57 -0.86 0.64 -3.52
N THR A 58 -0.48 1.26 -4.64
CA THR A 58 -0.19 2.71 -4.70
C THR A 58 -1.43 3.53 -4.36
N SER A 59 -2.59 3.17 -4.92
CA SER A 59 -3.87 3.82 -4.63
C SER A 59 -4.27 3.64 -3.16
N ALA A 60 -3.97 2.49 -2.58
CA ALA A 60 -4.23 2.23 -1.16
C ALA A 60 -3.40 3.13 -0.24
N ILE A 61 -2.11 3.29 -0.51
CA ILE A 61 -1.25 4.21 0.25
C ILE A 61 -1.73 5.66 0.05
N HIS A 62 -2.07 6.05 -1.19
CA HIS A 62 -2.56 7.41 -1.47
C HIS A 62 -3.85 7.72 -0.71
N MET A 63 -4.83 6.82 -0.72
CA MET A 63 -6.06 6.96 0.05
C MET A 63 -5.80 7.00 1.56
N ALA A 64 -4.86 6.18 2.07
CA ALA A 64 -4.49 6.19 3.48
C ALA A 64 -3.90 7.54 3.91
N LEU A 65 -3.06 8.17 3.09
CA LEU A 65 -2.50 9.50 3.36
C LEU A 65 -3.59 10.58 3.39
N ILE A 66 -4.54 10.53 2.45
CA ILE A 66 -5.70 11.45 2.44
C ILE A 66 -6.51 11.29 3.74
N LEU A 67 -6.80 10.05 4.15
CA LEU A 67 -7.57 9.77 5.36
C LEU A 67 -6.81 10.12 6.65
N ALA A 68 -5.47 10.07 6.62
CA ALA A 68 -4.62 10.53 7.71
C ALA A 68 -4.52 12.07 7.81
N GLY A 69 -5.09 12.80 6.86
CA GLY A 69 -5.08 14.27 6.84
C GLY A 69 -3.77 14.87 6.35
N VAL A 70 -2.99 14.14 5.53
CA VAL A 70 -1.75 14.66 4.96
C VAL A 70 -2.07 15.71 3.89
N GLU A 71 -1.55 16.92 4.10
CA GLU A 71 -1.74 18.08 3.24
C GLU A 71 -0.42 18.56 2.60
N GLU A 72 -0.50 19.65 1.85
CA GLU A 72 0.65 20.29 1.21
C GLU A 72 1.67 20.74 2.28
N ASP A 73 2.96 20.55 1.99
CA ASP A 73 4.08 20.88 2.88
C ASP A 73 4.18 20.08 4.20
N ASP A 74 3.31 19.10 4.43
CA ASP A 74 3.47 18.13 5.51
C ASP A 74 4.70 17.24 5.28
N ILE A 75 5.20 16.66 6.36
CA ILE A 75 6.33 15.72 6.32
C ILE A 75 5.78 14.33 6.55
N VAL A 76 6.21 13.37 5.74
CA VAL A 76 5.90 11.95 5.95
C VAL A 76 7.21 11.16 5.95
N LEU A 77 7.46 10.44 7.05
CA LEU A 77 8.63 9.57 7.16
C LEU A 77 8.39 8.28 6.37
N CYS A 78 9.34 7.90 5.50
CA CYS A 78 9.25 6.66 4.74
C CYS A 78 10.63 6.04 4.51
N GLN A 79 10.69 4.73 4.29
CA GLN A 79 11.97 4.03 4.11
C GLN A 79 12.57 4.34 2.73
N SER A 80 13.90 4.52 2.63
CA SER A 80 14.57 4.68 1.33
C SER A 80 14.66 3.38 0.54
N MET A 81 14.98 2.27 1.21
CA MET A 81 15.05 0.93 0.61
C MET A 81 13.66 0.31 0.50
N THR A 82 12.86 0.75 -0.47
CA THR A 82 11.51 0.25 -0.72
C THR A 82 11.12 0.42 -2.19
N PHE A 83 9.96 -0.09 -2.59
CA PHE A 83 9.38 0.24 -3.89
C PHE A 83 8.90 1.69 -3.92
N VAL A 84 9.11 2.39 -5.03
CA VAL A 84 8.86 3.83 -5.17
C VAL A 84 7.40 4.25 -4.85
N ALA A 85 6.45 3.32 -4.92
CA ALA A 85 5.05 3.56 -4.52
C ALA A 85 4.87 3.92 -3.04
N CYS A 86 5.87 3.76 -2.17
CA CYS A 86 5.80 4.28 -0.80
C CYS A 86 6.05 5.79 -0.73
N ALA A 87 6.80 6.37 -1.67
CA ALA A 87 7.16 7.79 -1.67
C ALA A 87 6.30 8.62 -2.62
N ASN A 88 5.92 8.07 -3.78
CA ASN A 88 5.14 8.80 -4.77
C ASN A 88 3.78 9.31 -4.23
N PRO A 89 2.99 8.54 -3.47
CA PRO A 89 1.73 9.01 -2.90
C PRO A 89 1.88 10.21 -1.96
N ILE A 90 3.02 10.32 -1.26
CA ILE A 90 3.35 11.48 -0.42
C ILE A 90 3.45 12.72 -1.31
N LEU A 91 4.15 12.61 -2.45
CA LEU A 91 4.29 13.69 -3.42
C LEU A 91 2.97 14.03 -4.13
N TYR A 92 2.06 13.06 -4.32
CA TYR A 92 0.74 13.33 -4.90
C TYR A 92 -0.09 14.28 -4.01
N GLN A 93 0.10 14.19 -2.69
CA GLN A 93 -0.48 15.12 -1.72
C GLN A 93 0.31 16.43 -1.58
N LYS A 94 1.38 16.62 -2.36
CA LYS A 94 2.36 17.71 -2.23
C LYS A 94 3.05 17.78 -0.86
N ALA A 95 3.02 16.68 -0.12
CA ALA A 95 3.80 16.51 1.09
C ALA A 95 5.27 16.16 0.75
N LYS A 96 6.13 16.17 1.77
CA LYS A 96 7.58 16.00 1.66
C LYS A 96 7.98 14.66 2.28
N PRO A 97 8.45 13.68 1.48
CA PRO A 97 9.00 12.46 2.03
C PRO A 97 10.35 12.76 2.70
N VAL A 98 10.52 12.26 3.93
CA VAL A 98 11.82 12.21 4.60
C VAL A 98 12.24 10.75 4.71
N PHE A 99 13.36 10.43 4.08
CA PHE A 99 13.83 9.06 3.98
C PHE A 99 14.52 8.58 5.26
N VAL A 100 14.10 7.40 5.71
CA VAL A 100 14.66 6.67 6.85
C VAL A 100 15.43 5.45 6.33
N GLY A 101 16.58 5.17 6.97
CA GLY A 101 17.44 4.03 6.64
C GLY A 101 16.85 2.67 7.02
N SER A 102 17.61 1.62 6.78
CA SER A 102 17.20 0.23 7.01
C SER A 102 18.21 -0.52 7.86
N GLU A 103 17.76 -1.51 8.61
CA GLU A 103 18.65 -2.42 9.34
C GLU A 103 19.35 -3.36 8.35
N GLU A 104 20.63 -3.66 8.57
CA GLU A 104 21.40 -4.54 7.67
C GLU A 104 20.92 -6.00 7.69
N SER A 105 20.38 -6.45 8.83
CA SER A 105 19.96 -7.84 9.06
C SER A 105 18.57 -8.14 8.52
N THR A 106 17.63 -7.19 8.64
CA THR A 106 16.21 -7.40 8.29
C THR A 106 15.78 -6.66 7.02
N TRP A 107 16.51 -5.60 6.66
CA TRP A 107 16.20 -4.70 5.54
C TRP A 107 14.90 -3.94 5.74
N ASN A 108 14.32 -3.99 6.94
CA ASN A 108 13.20 -3.15 7.37
C ASN A 108 13.72 -1.79 7.84
N MET A 109 12.79 -0.85 7.99
CA MET A 109 13.08 0.48 8.52
C MET A 109 13.78 0.39 9.87
N CYS A 110 14.94 1.05 10.01
CA CYS A 110 15.71 1.06 11.24
C CYS A 110 14.96 1.87 12.32
N PRO A 111 14.59 1.27 13.46
CA PRO A 111 13.85 1.98 14.52
C PRO A 111 14.63 3.17 15.08
N GLU A 112 15.95 3.03 15.25
CA GLU A 112 16.83 4.11 15.75
C GLU A 112 16.90 5.28 14.77
N ALA A 113 17.02 5.00 13.47
CA ALA A 113 17.00 6.02 12.44
C ALA A 113 15.63 6.71 12.32
N LEU A 114 14.54 5.95 12.52
CA LEU A 114 13.18 6.47 12.54
C LEU A 114 12.98 7.45 13.71
N GLU A 115 13.40 7.05 14.92
CA GLU A 115 13.34 7.90 16.11
C GLU A 115 14.16 9.18 15.91
N LEU A 116 15.37 9.07 15.38
CA LEU A 116 16.21 10.23 15.07
C LEU A 116 15.52 11.18 14.07
N ALA A 117 14.97 10.64 12.99
CA ALA A 117 14.26 11.44 11.98
C ALA A 117 13.03 12.15 12.57
N TYR A 118 12.26 11.46 13.42
CA TYR A 118 11.13 12.03 14.14
C TYR A 118 11.56 13.19 15.04
N LEU A 119 12.56 12.98 15.90
CA LEU A 119 13.07 14.00 16.82
C LEU A 119 13.62 15.24 16.08
N GLU A 120 14.29 15.04 14.94
CA GLU A 120 14.77 16.14 14.10
C GLU A 120 13.63 16.93 13.46
N CYS A 121 12.52 16.30 13.09
CA CYS A 121 11.32 17.00 12.61
C CYS A 121 10.69 17.83 13.73
N VAL A 122 10.54 17.24 14.93
CA VAL A 122 9.96 17.94 16.09
C VAL A 122 10.80 19.15 16.49
N LYS A 123 12.14 19.05 16.48
CA LYS A 123 13.05 20.20 16.72
C LYS A 123 12.83 21.35 15.73
N LYS A 124 12.39 21.05 14.51
CA LYS A 124 12.06 22.04 13.46
C LYS A 124 10.61 22.54 13.54
N GLY A 125 9.88 22.18 14.60
CA GLY A 125 8.48 22.57 14.79
C GLY A 125 7.51 21.84 13.86
N LYS A 126 7.88 20.66 13.36
CA LYS A 126 7.05 19.82 12.48
C LYS A 126 6.79 18.48 13.17
N THR A 127 5.53 18.06 13.23
CA THR A 127 5.17 16.71 13.66
C THR A 127 4.85 15.91 12.39
N PRO A 128 5.74 14.98 11.99
CA PRO A 128 5.52 14.14 10.82
C PRO A 128 4.55 13.00 11.13
#